data_AF-A0A970HS45-F1
#
_entry.id   AF-A0A970HS45-F1
#
_cell.length_a   1.000
_cell.length_b   1.000
_cell.length_c   1.000
_cell.angle_alpha   90.00
_cell.angle_beta   90.00
_cell.angle_gamma   90.00
#
_symmetry.space_group_name_H-M   'P 1'
#
loop_
_entity.id
_entity.type
_entity.pdbx_description
1 polymer ?
#
loop_
_entity_poly.entity_id
_entity_poly.type
_entity_poly.pdbx_seq_one_letter_code
_entity_poly.pdbx_strand_id
1 'polypeptide(L)'
;MGRAWGLAGAYAGAIIGAGFASGQELLFFFGAFGPSGLWGLALAGLVFTVIGGSLFEYARKVESGSHEAVLVRLCGANIGHIVDTVLSAFLSRRWA
;
A
#
# COMPACT_ATOMS: atom_id res chain seq x y z
N MET A 1 12.29 -15.79 11.62
CA MET A 1 11.06 -15.05 11.99
C MET A 1 11.17 -13.53 11.82
N GLY A 2 12.17 -12.83 12.37
CA GLY A 2 12.16 -11.36 12.46
C GLY A 2 12.00 -10.58 11.15
N ARG A 3 12.53 -11.08 10.02
CA ARG A 3 12.43 -10.39 8.72
C ARG A 3 10.99 -10.31 8.18
N ALA A 4 10.18 -11.35 8.41
CA ALA A 4 8.79 -11.37 7.96
C ALA A 4 7.91 -10.36 8.72
N TRP A 5 8.11 -10.25 10.04
CA TRP A 5 7.44 -9.24 10.87
C TRP A 5 7.85 -7.82 10.48
N GLY A 6 9.13 -7.59 10.18
CA GLY A 6 9.61 -6.29 9.69
C GLY A 6 8.96 -5.89 8.36
N LEU A 7 8.84 -6.83 7.42
CA LEU A 7 8.15 -6.60 6.14
C LEU A 7 6.65 -6.35 6.33
N ALA A 8 5.98 -7.12 7.20
CA ALA A 8 4.57 -6.94 7.50
C ALA A 8 4.30 -5.57 8.17
N GLY A 9 5.17 -5.15 9.09
CA GLY A 9 5.08 -3.83 9.73
C GLY A 9 5.33 -2.68 8.74
N ALA A 10 6.32 -2.83 7.84
CA ALA A 10 6.57 -1.85 6.78
C ALA A 10 5.39 -1.74 5.80
N TYR A 11 4.77 -2.88 5.44
CA TYR A 11 3.56 -2.91 4.62
C TYR A 11 2.38 -2.19 5.29
N ALA A 12 2.11 -2.53 6.56
CA ALA A 12 1.06 -1.89 7.33
C ALA A 12 1.30 -0.37 7.44
N GLY A 13 2.52 0.04 7.76
CA GLY A 13 2.88 1.46 7.85
C GLY A 13 2.80 2.21 6.53
N ALA A 14 3.08 1.56 5.40
CA ALA A 14 2.97 2.17 4.08
C ALA A 14 1.51 2.42 3.65
N ILE A 15 0.57 1.59 4.12
CA ILE A 15 -0.86 1.72 3.79
C ILE A 15 -1.61 2.59 4.79
N ILE A 16 -1.22 2.57 6.06
CA ILE A 16 -1.84 3.36 7.12
C ILE A 16 -1.41 4.83 6.96
N GLY A 17 -2.24 5.60 6.25
CA GLY A 17 -2.14 7.06 6.19
C GLY A 17 -2.68 7.76 7.44
N ALA A 18 -2.62 9.09 7.47
CA ALA A 18 -3.09 9.89 8.60
C ALA A 18 -4.59 9.66 8.92
N GLY A 19 -5.43 9.42 7.90
CA GLY A 19 -6.86 9.12 8.06
C GLY A 19 -7.16 7.74 8.64
N PHE A 20 -6.35 6.72 8.29
CA PHE A 20 -6.41 5.39 8.90
C PHE A 20 -5.90 5.41 10.35
N ALA A 21 -4.81 6.15 10.60
CA ALA A 21 -4.23 6.28 11.94
C ALA A 21 -5.15 7.04 12.92
N SER A 22 -5.85 8.08 12.44
CA SER A 22 -6.84 8.80 13.25
C SER A 22 -8.15 8.01 13.43
N GLY A 23 -8.39 6.99 12.61
CA GLY A 23 -9.60 6.18 12.61
C GLY A 23 -10.84 6.88 12.04
N GLN A 24 -10.74 8.12 11.57
CA GLN A 24 -11.88 8.85 11.01
C GLN A 24 -12.46 8.16 9.77
N GLU A 25 -11.60 7.69 8.88
CA GLU A 25 -12.03 6.96 7.69
C GLU A 25 -12.70 5.63 8.05
N LEU A 26 -12.14 4.91 9.03
CA LEU A 26 -12.70 3.64 9.48
C LEU A 26 -14.11 3.80 10.08
N LEU A 27 -14.32 4.84 10.90
CA LEU A 27 -15.63 5.15 11.47
C LEU A 27 -16.65 5.56 10.41
N PHE A 28 -16.22 6.33 9.41
CA PHE A 28 -17.09 6.75 8.31
C PHE A 28 -17.48 5.58 7.40
N PHE A 29 -16.53 4.72 7.03
CA PHE A 29 -16.77 3.63 6.09
C PHE A 29 -17.40 2.38 6.71
N PHE A 30 -17.09 2.07 7.97
CA PHE A 30 -17.54 0.83 8.62
C PHE A 30 -18.36 1.10 9.88
N GLY A 31 -17.91 2.05 10.72
CA GLY A 31 -18.59 2.38 11.98
C GLY A 31 -20.03 2.88 11.78
N ALA A 32 -20.30 3.65 10.73
CA ALA A 32 -21.61 4.17 10.39
C ALA A 32 -22.68 3.08 10.12
N PHE A 33 -22.26 1.85 9.80
CA PHE A 33 -23.13 0.72 9.47
C PHE A 33 -23.38 -0.23 10.67
N GLY A 34 -22.90 0.13 11.87
CA GLY A 34 -23.05 -0.69 13.07
C GLY A 34 -22.41 -2.08 12.91
N PRO A 35 -23.00 -3.15 13.48
CA PRO A 35 -22.43 -4.50 13.42
C PRO A 35 -22.21 -5.03 12.00
N SER A 36 -23.00 -4.59 11.03
CA SER A 36 -22.85 -5.01 9.63
C SER A 36 -21.56 -4.47 8.99
N GLY A 37 -21.03 -3.36 9.49
CA GLY A 37 -19.75 -2.80 9.07
C GLY A 37 -18.55 -3.71 9.37
N LEU A 38 -18.66 -4.61 10.35
CA LEU A 38 -17.60 -5.59 10.66
C LEU A 38 -17.38 -6.57 9.49
N TRP A 39 -18.43 -6.95 8.77
CA TRP A 39 -18.30 -7.78 7.57
C TRP A 39 -17.60 -7.04 6.44
N GLY A 40 -17.93 -5.75 6.26
CA GLY A 40 -17.23 -4.88 5.31
C GLY A 40 -15.75 -4.72 5.66
N LEU A 41 -15.44 -4.55 6.95
CA LEU A 41 -14.07 -4.45 7.44
C LEU A 41 -13.27 -5.74 7.20
N ALA A 42 -13.87 -6.90 7.49
CA ALA A 42 -13.24 -8.19 7.25
C ALA A 42 -12.98 -8.41 5.74
N LEU A 43 -13.94 -8.08 4.89
CA LEU A 43 -13.80 -8.17 3.44
C LEU A 43 -12.69 -7.24 2.93
N ALA A 44 -12.65 -5.99 3.40
CA ALA A 44 -11.60 -5.04 3.02
C ALA A 44 -10.21 -5.54 3.45
N GLY A 45 -10.07 -6.08 4.67
CA GLY A 45 -8.82 -6.68 5.13
C GLY A 45 -8.38 -7.88 4.28
N LEU A 46 -9.33 -8.71 3.83
CA LEU A 46 -9.04 -9.83 2.93
C LEU A 46 -8.55 -9.33 1.56
N VAL A 47 -9.22 -8.32 1.00
CA VAL A 47 -8.81 -7.68 -0.27
C VAL A 47 -7.41 -7.06 -0.14
N PHE A 48 -7.13 -6.33 0.94
CA PHE A 48 -5.78 -5.80 1.20
C PHE A 48 -4.73 -6.88 1.29
N THR A 49 -5.05 -8.02 1.90
CA THR A 49 -4.13 -9.15 2.01
C THR A 49 -3.83 -9.75 0.63
N VAL A 50 -4.85 -9.97 -0.19
CA VAL A 50 -4.70 -10.55 -1.53
C VAL A 50 -3.92 -9.62 -2.46
N ILE A 51 -4.27 -8.34 -2.49
CA ILE A 51 -3.60 -7.35 -3.34
C ILE A 51 -2.15 -7.15 -2.89
N GLY A 52 -1.93 -6.94 -1.58
CA GLY A 52 -0.59 -6.76 -1.02
C GLY A 52 0.31 -7.97 -1.24
N GLY A 53 -0.21 -9.18 -1.00
CA GLY A 53 0.51 -10.42 -1.25
C GLY A 53 0.90 -10.57 -2.73
N SER A 54 -0.03 -10.28 -3.64
CA SER A 54 0.22 -10.33 -5.09
C SER A 54 1.29 -9.31 -5.50
N LEU A 55 1.26 -8.11 -4.92
CA LEU A 55 2.25 -7.07 -5.17
C LEU A 55 3.64 -7.49 -4.68
N PHE A 56 3.75 -8.09 -3.49
CA PHE A 56 5.02 -8.61 -2.99
C PHE A 56 5.58 -9.72 -3.86
N GLU A 57 4.73 -10.63 -4.32
CA GLU A 57 5.14 -11.72 -5.19
C GLU A 57 5.64 -11.19 -6.55
N TYR A 58 4.97 -10.16 -7.08
CA TYR A 58 5.37 -9.47 -8.29
C TYR A 58 6.70 -8.73 -8.12
N ALA A 59 6.84 -7.94 -7.05
CA ALA A 59 8.08 -7.22 -6.74
C ALA A 59 9.27 -8.17 -6.60
N ARG A 60 9.05 -9.36 -5.99
CA ARG A 60 10.07 -10.41 -5.91
C ARG A 60 10.47 -10.95 -7.28
N LYS A 61 9.51 -11.12 -8.20
CA LYS A 61 9.75 -11.66 -9.56
C LYS A 61 10.47 -10.67 -10.48
N VAL A 62 10.26 -9.37 -10.29
CA VAL A 62 10.86 -8.35 -11.16
C VAL A 62 12.35 -8.15 -10.86
N GLU A 63 12.84 -8.50 -9.66
CA GLU A 63 14.26 -8.58 -9.29
C GLU A 63 15.12 -7.40 -9.80
N SER A 64 14.53 -6.20 -9.87
CA SER A 64 15.17 -5.00 -10.38
C SER A 64 15.56 -4.11 -9.21
N GLY A 65 16.81 -3.67 -9.14
CA GLY A 65 17.28 -2.71 -8.13
C GLY A 65 16.63 -1.32 -8.18
N SER A 66 15.58 -1.12 -9.00
CA SER A 66 14.85 0.14 -9.15
C SER A 66 13.33 -0.07 -9.01
N HIS A 67 12.68 0.82 -8.27
CA HIS A 67 11.23 0.85 -8.06
C HIS A 67 10.47 1.24 -9.34
N GLU A 68 11.11 2.00 -10.23
CA GLU A 68 10.55 2.43 -11.52
C GLU A 68 10.18 1.23 -12.40
N ALA A 69 11.05 0.22 -12.47
CA ALA A 69 10.83 -0.97 -13.30
C ALA A 69 9.64 -1.80 -12.82
N VAL A 70 9.40 -1.84 -11.50
CA VAL A 70 8.21 -2.48 -10.92
C VAL A 70 6.94 -1.70 -11.30
N LEU A 71 6.97 -0.36 -11.17
CA LEU A 71 5.84 0.52 -11.45
C LEU A 71 5.45 0.56 -12.93
N VAL A 72 6.42 0.72 -13.82
CA VAL A 72 6.21 0.74 -15.28
C VAL A 72 5.64 -0.59 -15.77
N ARG A 73 6.03 -1.71 -15.17
CA ARG A 73 5.57 -3.05 -15.55
C ARG A 73 4.18 -3.39 -14.99
N LEU A 74 3.80 -2.84 -13.82
CA LEU A 74 2.48 -3.00 -13.20
C LEU A 74 1.42 -2.06 -13.81
N CYS A 75 1.76 -0.78 -13.96
CA CYS A 75 0.81 0.27 -14.32
C CYS A 75 0.88 0.68 -15.80
N GLY A 76 1.87 0.17 -16.55
CA GLY A 76 2.19 0.61 -17.91
C GLY A 76 3.06 1.87 -17.94
N ALA A 77 3.68 2.16 -19.09
CA ALA A 77 4.67 3.22 -19.23
C ALA A 77 4.15 4.60 -18.80
N ASN A 78 2.94 4.98 -19.21
CA ASN A 78 2.40 6.32 -18.91
C ASN A 78 2.12 6.53 -17.42
N ILE A 79 1.41 5.60 -16.77
CA ILE A 79 1.06 5.73 -15.35
C ILE A 79 2.31 5.47 -14.49
N GLY A 80 3.14 4.52 -14.87
CA GLY A 80 4.41 4.21 -14.20
C GLY A 80 5.33 5.42 -14.12
N HIS A 81 5.55 6.15 -15.22
CA HIS A 81 6.39 7.35 -15.22
C HIS A 81 5.79 8.51 -14.43
N ILE A 82 4.46 8.68 -14.42
CA ILE A 82 3.80 9.70 -13.58
C ILE A 82 4.03 9.39 -12.10
N VAL A 83 3.76 8.14 -11.69
CA VAL A 83 3.92 7.70 -10.30
C VAL A 83 5.39 7.79 -9.88
N ASP A 84 6.33 7.38 -10.73
CA ASP A 84 7.76 7.51 -10.47
C ASP A 84 8.20 8.97 -10.35
N THR A 85 7.70 9.86 -11.23
CA THR A 85 8.01 11.30 -11.14
C THR A 85 7.51 11.90 -9.82
N VAL A 86 6.31 11.52 -9.38
CA VAL A 86 5.75 11.97 -8.09
C VAL A 86 6.58 11.42 -6.93
N LEU A 87 6.92 10.13 -6.95
CA LEU A 87 7.76 9.49 -5.92
C LEU A 87 9.16 10.11 -5.86
N SER A 88 9.79 10.29 -7.01
CA SER A 88 11.09 10.95 -7.16
C SER A 88 11.05 12.40 -6.70
N ALA A 89 9.98 13.15 -6.98
CA ALA A 89 9.80 14.51 -6.47
C ALA A 89 9.63 14.53 -4.94
N PHE A 90 8.90 13.56 -4.37
CA PHE A 90 8.68 13.46 -2.93
C PHE A 90 9.96 13.05 -2.19
N LEU A 91 10.74 12.13 -2.75
CA LEU A 91 12.01 11.65 -2.20
C LEU A 91 13.18 12.64 -2.43
N SER A 92 13.20 13.34 -3.55
CA SER A 92 14.25 14.34 -3.88
C SER A 92 14.08 15.66 -3.13
N ARG A 93 12.87 15.98 -2.68
CA ARG A 93 12.64 17.00 -1.64
C ARG A 93 13.06 16.43 -0.29
N ARG A 94 14.38 16.28 -0.15
CA ARG A 94 15.07 15.98 1.11
C ARG A 94 14.62 17.04 2.12
N TRP A 95 13.79 16.63 3.08
CA TRP A 95 13.48 17.43 4.26
C TRP A 95 14.82 17.82 4.90
N ALA A 96 15.20 19.08 4.72
CA ALA A 96 16.25 19.73 5.49
C ALA A 96 15.64 20.28 6.78
#